data_AF-A0A4Q7S8K8-F1
#
_entry.id   AF-A0A4Q7S8K8-F1
#
_cell.length_a   1.000
_cell.length_b   1.000
_cell.length_c   1.000
_cell.angle_alpha   90.00
_cell.angle_beta   90.00
_cell.angle_gamma   90.00
#
_symmetry.space_group_name_H-M   'P 1'
#
loop_
_entity.id
_entity.type
_entity.pdbx_description
1 polymer ?
#
loop_
_entity_poly.entity_id
_entity_poly.type
_entity_poly.pdbx_seq_one_letter_code
_entity_poly.pdbx_strand_id
1 'polypeptide(L)'
;MSRILAVLLLSLAAPGAAHAVTKCQNDRDTLYTSSACPAGYRNVTGAMKGQVTTVTKAPKVRRDEQDYLAQRARLSRQIDNWNAREDEQDWRARNTFWNQCRALEYQARASERAMEHTEYWSHADRYRDAVRAVRAEQYAMGCFY
;
A
#
# COMPACT_ATOMS: atom_id res chain seq x y z
N MET A 1 -17.91 -10.65 6.35
CA MET A 1 -16.97 -9.53 6.56
C MET A 1 -17.59 -8.14 6.42
N SER A 2 -18.82 -7.99 5.90
CA SER A 2 -19.48 -6.67 5.75
C SER A 2 -20.04 -6.07 7.06
N ARG A 3 -20.31 -6.90 8.08
CA ARG A 3 -20.86 -6.43 9.37
C ARG A 3 -19.83 -5.77 10.29
N ILE A 4 -18.54 -6.07 10.11
CA ILE A 4 -17.45 -5.53 10.95
C ILE A 4 -17.13 -4.08 10.56
N LEU A 5 -17.23 -3.76 9.26
CA LEU A 5 -17.02 -2.41 8.72
C LEU A 5 -18.09 -1.41 9.17
N ALA A 6 -19.34 -1.85 9.35
CA ALA A 6 -20.42 -0.99 9.83
C ALA A 6 -20.25 -0.59 11.32
N VAL A 7 -19.69 -1.47 12.15
CA VAL A 7 -19.43 -1.17 13.58
C VAL A 7 -18.25 -0.21 13.74
N LEU A 8 -17.23 -0.31 12.87
CA LEU A 8 -16.06 0.57 12.88
C LEU A 8 -16.37 2.00 12.41
N LEU A 9 -17.44 2.22 11.65
CA LEU A 9 -17.88 3.56 11.23
C LEU A 9 -18.76 4.25 12.28
N LEU A 10 -19.40 3.50 13.19
CA LEU A 10 -20.16 4.09 14.31
C LEU A 10 -19.27 4.58 15.45
N SER A 11 -18.01 4.13 15.56
CA SER A 11 -17.08 4.62 16.59
C SER A 11 -16.39 5.95 16.24
N LEU A 12 -16.47 6.43 15.00
CA LEU A 12 -15.97 7.76 14.62
C LEU A 12 -16.99 8.89 14.86
N ALA A 13 -18.23 8.56 15.24
CA ALA A 13 -19.29 9.52 15.54
C ALA A 13 -19.44 9.77 17.05
N ALA A 14 -18.33 9.78 17.81
CA ALA A 14 -18.32 10.39 19.13
C ALA A 14 -17.92 11.87 18.98
N PRO A 15 -18.87 12.81 18.85
CA PRO A 15 -18.53 14.22 18.94
C PRO A 15 -18.01 14.44 20.36
N GLY A 16 -16.76 14.91 20.45
CA GLY A 16 -16.10 15.44 21.62
C GLY A 16 -16.71 15.04 22.96
N ALA A 17 -16.22 13.95 23.55
CA ALA A 17 -16.12 13.93 24.99
C ALA A 17 -15.16 15.06 25.36
N ALA A 18 -15.69 16.27 25.50
CA ALA A 18 -15.09 17.28 26.33
C ALA A 18 -14.96 16.60 27.69
N HIS A 19 -13.78 16.05 27.99
CA HIS A 19 -13.46 15.64 29.33
C HIS A 19 -13.71 16.88 30.17
N ALA A 20 -14.79 16.88 30.95
CA ALA A 20 -15.16 17.98 31.81
C ALA A 20 -14.08 18.03 32.89
N VAL A 21 -12.97 18.71 32.60
CA VAL A 21 -11.91 18.92 33.55
C VAL A 21 -12.41 19.96 34.52
N THR A 22 -12.72 19.51 35.73
CA THR A 22 -13.16 20.33 36.83
C THR A 22 -11.97 21.16 37.31
N LYS A 23 -12.05 22.49 37.19
CA LYS A 23 -11.07 23.41 37.76
C LYS A 23 -11.42 23.66 39.22
N CYS A 24 -10.51 23.30 40.10
CA CYS A 24 -10.61 23.44 41.55
C CYS A 24 -9.59 24.48 42.00
N GLN A 25 -10.00 25.48 42.77
CA GLN A 25 -9.12 26.57 43.20
C GLN A 25 -9.12 26.71 44.73
N ASN A 26 -7.96 26.97 45.30
CA ASN A 26 -7.75 27.40 46.69
C ASN A 26 -7.00 28.75 46.68
N ASP A 27 -6.80 29.38 47.83
CA ASP A 27 -6.18 30.71 47.97
C ASP A 27 -4.74 30.78 47.45
N ARG A 28 -4.06 29.63 47.33
CA ARG A 28 -2.66 29.55 46.89
C ARG A 28 -2.47 28.83 45.56
N ASP A 29 -3.35 27.89 45.20
CA ASP A 29 -3.12 26.96 44.09
C ASP A 29 -4.38 26.65 43.27
N THR A 30 -4.16 26.20 42.04
CA THR A 30 -5.21 25.75 41.12
C THR A 30 -4.93 24.32 40.66
N LEU A 31 -5.92 23.44 40.82
CA LEU A 31 -5.89 22.04 40.43
C LEU A 31 -6.88 21.78 39.29
N TYR A 32 -6.47 20.98 38.31
CA TYR A 32 -7.33 20.48 37.25
C TYR A 32 -7.56 18.98 37.47
N THR A 33 -8.80 18.56 37.71
CA THR A 33 -9.13 17.16 38.01
C THR A 33 -10.38 16.71 37.25
N SER A 34 -10.45 15.43 36.89
CA SER A 34 -11.63 14.79 36.30
C SER A 34 -12.67 14.34 37.34
N SER A 35 -12.42 14.58 38.64
CA SER A 35 -13.30 14.21 39.76
C SER A 35 -13.72 15.44 40.59
N ALA A 36 -14.52 15.24 41.64
CA ALA A 36 -14.94 16.31 42.55
C ALA A 36 -13.73 16.99 43.24
N CYS A 37 -13.85 18.28 43.57
CA CYS A 37 -12.75 19.02 44.19
C CYS A 37 -12.41 18.47 45.59
N PRO A 38 -11.12 18.22 45.89
CA PRO A 38 -10.70 17.79 47.22
C PRO A 38 -10.97 18.88 48.27
N ALA A 39 -11.04 18.47 49.54
CA ALA A 39 -11.34 19.38 50.66
C ALA A 39 -10.37 20.58 50.69
N GLY A 40 -10.91 21.78 50.87
CA GLY A 40 -10.16 23.04 50.81
C GLY A 40 -10.06 23.68 49.42
N TYR A 41 -10.53 23.00 48.36
CA TYR A 41 -10.62 23.58 47.02
C TYR A 41 -12.08 23.81 46.61
N ARG A 42 -12.38 24.99 46.03
CA ARG A 42 -13.70 25.32 45.47
C ARG A 42 -13.75 24.99 43.97
N ASN A 43 -14.85 24.39 43.53
CA ASN A 43 -15.11 24.18 42.11
C ASN A 43 -15.44 25.52 41.44
N VAL A 44 -14.57 25.99 40.55
CA VAL A 44 -14.76 27.23 39.79
C VAL A 44 -15.13 26.98 38.33
N THR A 45 -15.31 25.71 37.94
CA THR A 45 -15.67 25.30 36.58
C THR A 45 -17.00 25.92 36.13
N GLY A 46 -17.97 26.03 37.05
CA GLY A 46 -19.27 26.68 36.76
C GLY A 46 -19.17 28.19 36.52
N ALA A 47 -18.12 28.85 37.00
CA ALA A 47 -17.85 30.27 36.76
C ALA A 47 -17.04 30.51 35.47
N MET A 48 -16.40 29.48 34.91
CA MET A 48 -15.75 29.54 33.61
C MET A 48 -16.79 29.43 32.51
N LYS A 49 -17.58 30.49 32.31
CA LYS A 49 -18.38 30.70 31.10
C LYS A 49 -17.45 31.06 29.94
N GLY A 50 -16.61 30.11 29.52
CA GLY A 50 -15.86 30.21 28.28
C GLY A 50 -16.78 29.88 27.11
N GLN A 51 -17.20 30.89 26.36
CA GLN A 51 -18.00 30.68 25.15
C GLN A 51 -17.07 30.13 24.06
N VAL A 52 -17.04 28.80 23.89
CA VAL A 52 -16.31 28.18 22.78
C VAL A 52 -17.12 28.43 21.51
N THR A 53 -16.79 29.50 20.79
CA THR A 53 -17.32 29.74 19.45
C THR A 53 -16.49 28.93 18.46
N THR A 54 -17.03 27.81 17.99
CA THR A 54 -16.48 27.12 16.83
C THR A 54 -16.70 28.01 15.60
N VAL A 55 -15.61 28.59 15.08
CA VAL A 55 -15.66 29.32 13.80
C VAL A 55 -15.89 28.30 12.70
N THR A 56 -17.15 28.15 12.28
CA THR A 56 -17.50 27.25 11.19
C THR A 56 -17.00 27.84 9.87
N LYS A 57 -16.36 27.00 9.03
CA LYS A 57 -15.93 27.41 7.70
C LYS A 57 -17.13 27.89 6.89
N ALA A 58 -16.96 28.99 6.15
CA ALA A 58 -17.99 29.51 5.26
C ALA A 58 -18.48 28.40 4.29
N PRO A 59 -19.77 28.37 3.93
CA PRO A 59 -20.34 27.33 3.06
C PRO A 59 -19.60 27.16 1.72
N LYS A 60 -19.07 28.26 1.16
CA LYS A 60 -18.26 28.25 -0.07
C LYS A 60 -16.97 27.45 0.10
N VAL A 61 -16.20 27.73 1.16
CA VAL A 61 -14.95 27.01 1.46
C VAL A 61 -15.19 25.51 1.63
N ARG A 62 -16.31 25.13 2.25
CA ARG A 62 -16.68 23.71 2.39
C ARG A 62 -16.97 23.04 1.04
N ARG A 63 -17.62 23.73 0.10
CA ARG A 63 -17.87 23.21 -1.25
C ARG A 63 -16.57 23.09 -2.05
N ASP A 64 -15.74 24.12 -2.03
CA ASP A 64 -14.46 24.13 -2.75
C ASP A 64 -13.54 22.98 -2.27
N GLU A 65 -13.50 22.70 -0.96
CA GLU A 65 -12.77 21.55 -0.41
C GLU A 65 -13.36 20.21 -0.86
N GLN A 66 -14.69 20.06 -0.88
CA GLN A 66 -15.35 18.85 -1.35
C GLN A 66 -15.09 18.60 -2.84
N ASP A 67 -15.15 19.63 -3.67
CA ASP A 67 -14.89 19.55 -5.10
C ASP A 67 -13.43 19.18 -5.37
N TYR A 68 -12.48 19.79 -4.64
CA TYR A 68 -11.08 19.42 -4.72
C TYR A 68 -10.84 17.95 -4.34
N LEU A 69 -11.44 17.47 -3.24
CA LEU A 69 -11.31 16.08 -2.81
C LEU A 69 -11.93 15.11 -3.83
N ALA A 70 -13.07 15.46 -4.41
CA ALA A 70 -13.71 14.67 -5.47
C ALA A 70 -12.84 14.60 -6.73
N GLN A 71 -12.25 15.73 -7.14
CA GLN A 71 -11.35 15.78 -8.29
C GLN A 71 -10.08 14.96 -8.03
N ARG A 72 -9.49 15.07 -6.83
CA ARG A 72 -8.32 14.29 -6.42
C ARG A 72 -8.61 12.78 -6.42
N ALA A 73 -9.77 12.36 -5.92
CA ALA A 73 -10.19 10.96 -5.93
C ALA A 73 -10.50 10.43 -7.35
N ARG A 74 -10.88 11.30 -8.28
CA ARG A 74 -11.02 10.93 -9.70
C ARG A 74 -9.64 10.76 -10.34
N LEU A 75 -8.72 11.68 -10.08
CA LEU A 75 -7.36 11.62 -10.63
C LEU A 75 -6.59 10.41 -10.09
N SER A 76 -6.69 10.12 -8.79
CA SER A 76 -6.01 8.94 -8.21
C SER A 76 -6.45 7.66 -8.90
N ARG A 77 -7.77 7.47 -9.11
CA ARG A 77 -8.31 6.31 -9.83
C ARG A 77 -7.81 6.21 -11.27
N GLN A 78 -7.61 7.34 -11.94
CA GLN A 78 -7.06 7.34 -13.30
C GLN A 78 -5.59 6.91 -13.29
N ILE A 79 -4.80 7.39 -12.34
CA ILE A 79 -3.39 6.99 -12.16
C ILE A 79 -3.31 5.51 -11.81
N ASP A 80 -4.12 5.02 -10.86
CA ASP A 80 -4.13 3.61 -10.47
C ASP A 80 -4.46 2.70 -11.67
N ASN A 81 -5.45 3.09 -12.48
CA ASN A 81 -5.79 2.36 -13.70
C ASN A 81 -4.68 2.40 -14.77
N TRP A 82 -3.93 3.50 -14.85
CA TRP A 82 -2.80 3.62 -15.78
C TRP A 82 -1.66 2.71 -15.33
N ASN A 83 -1.25 2.80 -14.06
CA ASN A 83 -0.21 1.98 -13.47
C ASN A 83 -0.55 0.48 -13.60
N ALA A 84 -1.78 0.08 -13.31
CA ALA A 84 -2.20 -1.31 -13.45
C ALA A 84 -2.06 -1.84 -14.89
N ARG A 85 -2.28 -0.99 -15.91
CA ARG A 85 -2.10 -1.37 -17.32
C ARG A 85 -0.63 -1.49 -17.69
N GLU A 86 0.22 -0.58 -17.20
CA GLU A 86 1.67 -0.66 -17.39
C GLU A 86 2.23 -1.92 -16.72
N ASP A 87 1.87 -2.17 -15.46
CA ASP A 87 2.27 -3.36 -14.71
C ASP A 87 1.89 -4.65 -15.44
N GLU A 88 0.69 -4.71 -16.02
CA GLU A 88 0.24 -5.87 -16.78
C GLU A 88 1.07 -6.08 -18.07
N GLN A 89 1.40 -5.00 -18.78
CA GLN A 89 2.25 -5.08 -19.98
C GLN A 89 3.67 -5.51 -19.63
N ASP A 90 4.24 -4.93 -18.58
CA ASP A 90 5.56 -5.29 -18.05
C ASP A 90 5.61 -6.76 -17.63
N TRP A 91 4.57 -7.23 -16.93
CA TRP A 91 4.48 -8.63 -16.52
C TRP A 91 4.40 -9.57 -17.73
N ARG A 92 3.61 -9.23 -18.76
CA ARG A 92 3.52 -10.01 -20.00
C ARG A 92 4.85 -10.04 -20.75
N ALA A 93 5.56 -8.91 -20.82
CA ALA A 93 6.86 -8.81 -21.47
C ALA A 93 7.91 -9.67 -20.74
N ARG A 94 7.98 -9.55 -19.40
CA ARG A 94 8.88 -10.37 -18.56
C ARG A 94 8.57 -11.86 -18.69
N ASN A 95 7.30 -12.25 -18.71
CA ASN A 95 6.94 -13.66 -18.89
C ASN A 95 7.32 -14.19 -20.27
N THR A 96 7.09 -13.41 -21.32
CA THR A 96 7.51 -13.80 -22.67
C THR A 96 9.01 -14.04 -22.72
N PHE A 97 9.80 -13.14 -22.14
CA PHE A 97 11.24 -13.28 -21.99
C PHE A 97 11.63 -14.56 -21.24
N TRP A 98 11.09 -14.78 -20.05
CA TRP A 98 11.42 -15.97 -19.25
C TRP A 98 10.97 -17.29 -19.87
N ASN A 99 9.88 -17.27 -20.65
CA ASN A 99 9.44 -18.44 -21.41
C ASN A 99 10.40 -18.78 -22.55
N GLN A 100 10.94 -17.77 -23.24
CA GLN A 100 11.97 -17.96 -24.27
C GLN A 100 13.25 -18.55 -23.66
N CYS A 101 13.72 -18.01 -22.53
CA CYS A 101 14.87 -18.57 -21.82
C CYS A 101 14.66 -20.04 -21.45
N ARG A 102 13.49 -20.36 -20.87
CA ARG A 102 13.13 -21.76 -20.53
C ARG A 102 13.10 -22.68 -21.74
N ALA A 103 12.57 -22.22 -22.88
CA ALA A 103 12.53 -23.01 -24.10
C ALA A 103 13.95 -23.38 -24.58
N LEU A 104 14.88 -22.41 -24.59
CA LEU A 104 16.28 -22.69 -24.91
C LEU A 104 16.93 -23.65 -23.93
N GLU A 105 16.65 -23.51 -22.63
CA GLU A 105 17.19 -24.44 -21.62
C GLU A 105 16.69 -25.87 -21.83
N TYR A 106 15.41 -26.05 -22.16
CA TYR A 106 14.88 -27.36 -22.51
C TYR A 106 15.55 -27.93 -23.76
N GLN A 107 15.81 -27.10 -24.77
CA GLN A 107 16.50 -27.52 -25.99
C GLN A 107 17.96 -27.92 -25.73
N ALA A 108 18.67 -27.16 -24.90
CA ALA A 108 20.04 -27.50 -24.49
C ALA A 108 20.07 -28.85 -23.79
N ARG A 109 19.22 -29.06 -22.77
CA ARG A 109 19.14 -30.33 -22.03
C ARG A 109 18.70 -31.50 -22.90
N ALA A 110 17.79 -31.28 -23.85
CA ALA A 110 17.39 -32.32 -24.79
C ALA A 110 18.55 -32.75 -25.69
N SER A 111 19.35 -31.79 -26.17
CA SER A 111 20.53 -32.06 -26.98
C SER A 111 21.63 -32.76 -26.17
N GLU A 112 21.83 -32.37 -24.90
CA GLU A 112 22.75 -33.03 -23.97
C GLU A 112 22.35 -34.50 -23.74
N ARG A 113 21.06 -34.78 -23.49
CA ARG A 113 20.58 -36.18 -23.36
C ARG A 113 20.72 -36.97 -24.66
N ALA A 114 20.44 -36.36 -25.80
CA ALA A 114 20.60 -37.02 -27.10
C ALA A 114 22.06 -37.37 -27.39
N MET A 115 23.00 -36.53 -26.91
CA MET A 115 24.43 -36.82 -26.96
C MET A 115 24.83 -38.00 -26.06
N GLU A 116 24.24 -38.14 -24.87
CA GLU A 116 24.52 -39.28 -23.97
C GLU A 116 24.04 -40.62 -24.55
N HIS A 117 22.97 -40.61 -25.33
CA HIS A 117 22.34 -41.82 -25.87
C HIS A 117 22.74 -42.18 -27.31
N THR A 118 23.62 -41.42 -27.95
CA THR A 118 24.02 -41.71 -29.34
C THR A 118 25.20 -42.66 -29.42
N GLU A 119 25.06 -43.74 -30.21
CA GLU A 119 26.10 -44.76 -30.40
C GLU A 119 27.24 -44.29 -31.31
N TYR A 120 27.04 -43.24 -32.11
CA TYR A 120 28.01 -42.77 -33.10
C TYR A 120 28.61 -41.41 -32.73
N TRP A 121 29.94 -41.33 -32.75
CA TRP A 121 30.69 -40.10 -32.46
C TRP A 121 30.32 -38.92 -33.37
N SER A 122 30.03 -39.17 -34.65
CA SER A 122 29.64 -38.12 -35.61
C SER A 122 28.28 -37.49 -35.30
N HIS A 123 27.39 -38.20 -34.59
CA HIS A 123 26.15 -37.65 -34.09
C HIS A 123 26.35 -36.89 -32.78
N ALA A 124 27.24 -37.37 -31.91
CA ALA A 124 27.62 -36.67 -30.69
C ALA A 124 28.19 -35.27 -30.97
N ASP A 125 29.01 -35.11 -32.01
CA ASP A 125 29.56 -33.80 -32.39
C ASP A 125 28.47 -32.82 -32.84
N ARG A 126 27.47 -33.27 -33.59
CA ARG A 126 26.32 -32.42 -33.98
C ARG A 126 25.54 -31.94 -32.75
N TYR A 127 25.36 -32.81 -31.75
CA TYR A 127 24.69 -32.41 -30.51
C TYR A 127 25.55 -31.43 -29.70
N ARG A 128 26.88 -31.58 -29.66
CA ARG A 128 27.77 -30.59 -29.03
C ARG A 128 27.66 -29.22 -29.68
N ASP A 129 27.65 -29.16 -31.00
CA ASP A 129 27.51 -27.91 -31.74
C ASP A 129 26.14 -27.28 -31.51
N ALA A 130 25.07 -28.10 -31.48
CA ALA A 130 23.73 -27.63 -31.14
C ALA A 130 23.65 -27.05 -29.72
N VAL A 131 24.24 -27.71 -28.71
CA VAL A 131 24.30 -27.19 -27.33
C VAL A 131 25.07 -25.87 -27.30
N ARG A 132 26.23 -25.78 -27.95
CA ARG A 132 27.01 -24.53 -28.00
C ARG A 132 26.23 -23.39 -28.63
N ALA A 133 25.53 -23.65 -29.74
CA ALA A 133 24.70 -22.65 -30.41
C ALA A 133 23.57 -22.15 -29.48
N VAL A 134 22.86 -23.05 -28.82
CA VAL A 134 21.78 -22.71 -27.87
C VAL A 134 22.32 -21.92 -26.67
N ARG A 135 23.47 -22.31 -26.11
CA ARG A 135 24.11 -21.58 -25.00
C ARG A 135 24.57 -20.18 -25.41
N ALA A 136 25.08 -20.02 -26.64
CA ALA A 136 25.44 -18.72 -27.18
C ALA A 136 24.21 -17.81 -27.34
N GLU A 137 23.08 -18.36 -27.80
CA GLU A 137 21.81 -17.65 -27.90
C GLU A 137 21.26 -17.27 -26.52
N GLN A 138 21.33 -18.17 -25.53
CA GLN A 138 20.98 -17.85 -24.13
C GLN A 138 21.80 -16.67 -23.62
N TYR A 139 23.11 -16.66 -23.86
CA TYR A 139 23.99 -15.55 -23.44
C TYR A 139 23.63 -14.25 -24.16
N ALA A 140 23.39 -14.29 -25.48
CA ALA A 140 23.02 -13.13 -26.28
C ALA A 140 21.68 -12.52 -25.83
N MET A 141 20.73 -13.35 -25.40
CA MET A 141 19.45 -12.89 -24.84
C MET A 141 19.53 -12.50 -23.35
N GLY A 142 20.66 -12.71 -22.67
CA GLY A 142 20.81 -12.43 -21.24
C GLY A 142 20.07 -13.41 -20.32
N CYS A 143 19.83 -14.64 -20.81
CA CYS A 143 19.28 -15.73 -20.02
C CYS A 143 20.37 -16.34 -19.13
N PHE A 144 20.66 -15.69 -18.00
CA PHE A 144 21.60 -16.20 -17.00
C PHE A 144 20.86 -17.08 -15.99
N TYR A 145 21.34 -18.31 -15.79
CA TYR A 145 20.83 -19.29 -14.82
C TYR A 145 21.73 -19.36 -13.59
#